data_AF-A0A5P9JEN8-F1
#
_entry.id   AF-A0A5P9JEN8-F1
#
_cell.length_a   1.000
_cell.length_b   1.000
_cell.length_c   1.000
_cell.angle_alpha   90.00
_cell.angle_beta   90.00
_cell.angle_gamma   90.00
#
_symmetry.space_group_name_H-M   'P 1'
#
loop_
_entity.id
_entity.type
_entity.pdbx_description
1 polymer ?
#
loop_
_entity_poly.entity_id
_entity_poly.type
_entity_poly.pdbx_seq_one_letter_code
_entity_poly.pdbx_strand_id
1 'polypeptide(L)'
;MNQVGAWLNRNEAERAALLSLCDVRGVAAMTIQPVFEQDQSQALRVYSAADFTALDGANFGDPLTASGDLIEGDVYQLRASASSGKLRVLRTANGLEIAPKSELGRPGAVLHLDCCATFMAPDGTVVEMLLLVEMCTQGRTIAAVHVHPLIELAPRVDYALVAVDPDSAMVRFAEASCVSFVGDTRITMASGAQVAVKDLKVGDRVLTRDHGVQPVRWIGSRTERAAGAFAPIRIAAGTLNNDGDLVVSPNHCLFVYQRQDRLGAGRAEILVKAQYLLNDETVTRTSGGFVDYYQISFDQHEIIYAEGIAVETLLADDSMRPALVAELPSRPADMARRGLEVAEGALDSRHAATLLRQASVG
;
A
#
# COMPACT_ATOMS: atom_id res chain seq x y z
N MET A 1 9.81 -30.02 -53.15
CA MET A 1 10.04 -28.58 -53.40
C MET A 1 9.00 -27.80 -52.62
N ASN A 2 9.48 -27.07 -51.61
CA ASN A 2 8.75 -26.64 -50.41
C ASN A 2 7.56 -25.72 -50.67
N GLN A 3 6.39 -26.11 -50.12
CA GLN A 3 5.20 -25.26 -49.97
C GLN A 3 5.38 -24.06 -49.00
N VAL A 4 6.54 -23.95 -48.36
CA VAL A 4 6.88 -22.82 -47.48
C VAL A 4 7.14 -21.53 -48.27
N GLY A 5 7.54 -21.64 -49.55
CA GLY A 5 7.84 -20.47 -50.40
C GLY A 5 6.60 -19.71 -50.89
N ALA A 6 5.44 -20.36 -50.99
CA ALA A 6 4.20 -19.73 -51.45
C ALA A 6 3.43 -18.98 -50.35
N TRP A 7 3.84 -19.14 -49.08
CA TRP A 7 3.20 -18.52 -47.92
C TRP A 7 3.72 -17.10 -47.63
N LEU A 8 4.98 -16.81 -47.99
CA LEU A 8 5.64 -15.53 -47.72
C LEU A 8 5.28 -14.40 -48.72
N ASN A 9 4.62 -14.72 -49.83
CA ASN A 9 4.31 -13.76 -50.91
C ASN A 9 2.82 -13.40 -51.04
N ARG A 10 1.99 -13.64 -50.02
CA ARG A 10 0.57 -13.23 -50.05
C ARG A 10 0.31 -11.99 -49.19
N ASN A 11 -0.49 -11.10 -49.76
CA ASN A 11 -0.82 -9.78 -49.24
C ASN A 11 -1.70 -9.92 -47.98
N GLU A 12 -1.58 -8.96 -47.07
CA GLU A 12 -2.18 -8.98 -45.72
C GLU A 12 -3.71 -9.14 -45.72
N ALA A 13 -4.39 -8.67 -46.78
CA ALA A 13 -5.84 -8.81 -46.95
C ALA A 13 -6.31 -10.25 -47.23
N GLU A 14 -5.50 -11.09 -47.89
CA GLU A 14 -5.86 -12.50 -48.16
C GLU A 14 -5.63 -13.42 -46.94
N ARG A 15 -4.74 -13.02 -46.02
CA ARG A 15 -4.52 -13.74 -44.75
C ARG A 15 -5.68 -13.51 -43.77
N ALA A 16 -6.28 -12.33 -43.77
CA ALA A 16 -7.44 -12.00 -42.94
C ALA A 16 -8.72 -12.76 -43.37
N ALA A 17 -8.89 -13.03 -44.67
CA ALA A 17 -10.07 -13.72 -45.19
C ALA A 17 -10.10 -15.23 -44.88
N LEU A 18 -8.94 -15.88 -44.73
CA LEU A 18 -8.84 -17.33 -44.44
C LEU A 18 -8.95 -17.66 -42.94
N LEU A 19 -8.73 -16.68 -42.05
CA LEU A 19 -8.97 -16.84 -40.61
C LEU A 19 -10.46 -16.73 -40.24
N SER A 20 -11.33 -16.35 -41.18
CA SER A 20 -12.78 -16.22 -40.98
C SER A 20 -13.58 -17.50 -41.31
N LEU A 21 -12.93 -18.61 -41.68
CA LEU A 21 -13.62 -19.82 -42.19
C LEU A 21 -13.37 -21.13 -41.42
N CYS A 22 -12.77 -21.07 -40.23
CA CYS A 22 -12.72 -22.21 -39.32
C CYS A 22 -13.76 -22.07 -38.19
N ASP A 23 -15.03 -22.21 -38.55
CA ASP A 23 -16.12 -22.44 -37.62
C ASP A 23 -16.18 -23.95 -37.31
N VAL A 24 -15.44 -24.38 -36.28
CA VAL A 24 -15.55 -25.73 -35.72
C VAL A 24 -16.35 -25.63 -34.42
N ARG A 25 -17.63 -25.96 -34.56
CA ARG A 25 -18.60 -26.12 -33.48
C ARG A 25 -18.06 -27.04 -32.37
N GLY A 26 -18.24 -26.60 -31.12
CA GLY A 26 -18.52 -27.51 -30.01
C GLY A 26 -17.35 -27.98 -29.15
N VAL A 27 -16.52 -27.06 -28.67
CA VAL A 27 -15.91 -27.18 -27.33
C VAL A 27 -16.03 -25.80 -26.70
N ALA A 28 -16.71 -25.68 -25.57
CA ALA A 28 -16.76 -24.44 -24.81
C ALA A 28 -15.33 -24.08 -24.41
N ALA A 29 -14.70 -23.17 -25.17
CA ALA A 29 -13.53 -22.45 -24.73
C ALA A 29 -14.00 -21.64 -23.53
N MET A 30 -13.80 -22.21 -22.34
CA MET A 30 -13.89 -21.47 -21.10
C MET A 30 -12.77 -20.45 -21.18
N THR A 31 -13.09 -19.28 -21.73
CA THR A 31 -12.23 -18.11 -21.68
C THR A 31 -12.08 -17.78 -20.20
N ILE A 32 -11.03 -18.33 -19.59
CA ILE A 32 -10.53 -17.85 -18.32
C ILE A 32 -10.12 -16.41 -18.61
N GLN A 33 -11.02 -15.48 -18.33
CA GLN A 33 -10.67 -14.08 -18.25
C GLN A 33 -9.52 -13.99 -17.25
N PRO A 34 -8.42 -13.27 -17.56
CA PRO A 34 -7.35 -13.11 -16.60
C PRO A 34 -7.94 -12.52 -15.30
N VAL A 35 -7.87 -13.29 -14.21
CA VAL A 35 -8.43 -12.95 -12.89
C VAL A 35 -7.67 -11.77 -12.23
N PHE A 36 -6.59 -11.30 -12.86
CA PHE A 36 -5.71 -10.26 -12.32
C PHE A 36 -5.72 -9.02 -13.23
N GLU A 37 -6.79 -8.24 -13.15
CA GLU A 37 -6.69 -6.80 -13.44
C GLU A 37 -5.71 -6.21 -12.42
N GLN A 38 -4.65 -5.57 -12.89
CA GLN A 38 -3.71 -4.82 -12.05
C GLN A 38 -4.46 -3.67 -11.38
N ASP A 39 -5.02 -3.93 -10.21
CA ASP A 39 -5.64 -2.90 -9.40
C ASP A 39 -4.52 -2.08 -8.74
N GLN A 40 -4.01 -1.10 -9.47
CA GLN A 40 -3.02 -0.14 -8.97
C GLN A 40 -3.60 0.84 -7.93
N SER A 41 -4.81 0.58 -7.44
CA SER A 41 -5.44 1.41 -6.43
C SER A 41 -4.93 1.08 -5.03
N GLN A 42 -4.76 2.13 -4.24
CA GLN A 42 -4.54 2.03 -2.82
C GLN A 42 -5.89 1.96 -2.10
N ALA A 43 -6.08 0.97 -1.24
CA ALA A 43 -7.28 0.86 -0.42
C ALA A 43 -7.09 1.61 0.92
N LEU A 44 -8.05 2.48 1.24
CA LEU A 44 -8.15 3.21 2.50
C LEU A 44 -9.42 2.79 3.24
N ARG A 45 -9.33 2.66 4.56
CA ARG A 45 -10.51 2.48 5.40
C ARG A 45 -11.07 3.85 5.80
N VAL A 46 -12.23 4.21 5.30
CA VAL A 46 -12.80 5.55 5.52
C VAL A 46 -14.19 5.49 6.14
N TYR A 47 -14.56 6.56 6.83
CA TYR A 47 -15.91 6.85 7.28
C TYR A 47 -16.48 8.01 6.44
N SER A 48 -17.81 8.10 6.36
CA SER A 48 -18.44 9.33 5.88
C SER A 48 -18.22 10.44 6.89
N ALA A 49 -17.89 11.66 6.46
CA ALA A 49 -17.78 12.80 7.37
C ALA A 49 -19.12 13.11 8.08
N ALA A 50 -20.24 12.74 7.45
CA ALA A 50 -21.59 12.82 8.04
C ALA A 50 -21.83 11.83 9.19
N ASP A 51 -20.91 10.89 9.43
CA ASP A 51 -20.96 9.99 10.58
C ASP A 51 -20.38 10.64 11.86
N PHE A 52 -19.71 11.78 11.70
CA PHE A 52 -19.23 12.62 12.78
C PHE A 52 -20.22 13.76 13.00
N THR A 53 -20.36 14.19 14.26
CA THR A 53 -21.19 15.35 14.60
C THR A 53 -20.49 16.15 15.68
N ALA A 54 -20.41 17.47 15.50
CA ALA A 54 -19.93 18.37 16.52
C ALA A 54 -20.93 18.40 17.69
N LEU A 55 -20.49 17.98 18.87
CA LEU A 55 -21.27 18.00 20.11
C LEU A 55 -20.99 19.24 20.95
N ASP A 56 -19.91 19.96 20.66
CA ASP A 56 -19.55 21.22 21.30
C ASP A 56 -18.72 22.07 20.32
N GLY A 57 -18.73 23.38 20.55
CA GLY A 57 -17.99 24.35 19.74
C GLY A 57 -18.83 25.14 18.73
N ALA A 58 -18.15 25.83 17.82
CA ALA A 58 -18.74 26.77 16.88
C ALA A 58 -19.57 26.09 15.79
N ASN A 59 -19.19 24.87 15.37
CA ASN A 59 -19.95 24.08 14.40
C ASN A 59 -20.95 23.11 15.06
N PHE A 60 -21.44 23.40 16.28
CA PHE A 60 -22.35 22.51 17.01
C PHE A 60 -23.51 21.98 16.13
N GLY A 61 -23.63 20.65 16.05
CA GLY A 61 -24.64 19.93 15.25
C GLY A 61 -24.21 19.63 13.81
N ASP A 62 -23.14 20.25 13.31
CA ASP A 62 -22.67 20.03 11.95
C ASP A 62 -21.71 18.84 11.85
N PRO A 63 -21.63 18.18 10.67
CA PRO A 63 -20.67 17.11 10.45
C PRO A 63 -19.25 17.62 10.26
N LEU A 64 -18.29 16.69 10.21
CA LEU A 64 -16.99 17.03 9.64
C LEU A 64 -17.15 17.45 8.17
N THR A 65 -16.31 18.36 7.72
CA THR A 65 -16.36 18.97 6.39
C THR A 65 -14.94 19.36 5.96
N ALA A 66 -14.79 19.99 4.79
CA ALA A 66 -13.50 20.47 4.30
C ALA A 66 -12.85 21.47 5.27
N SER A 67 -11.52 21.52 5.21
CA SER A 67 -10.61 22.27 6.07
C SER A 67 -11.01 23.72 6.30
N GLY A 68 -11.54 24.39 5.28
CA GLY A 68 -11.92 25.81 5.35
C GLY A 68 -13.06 26.14 6.32
N ASP A 69 -13.87 25.15 6.70
CA ASP A 69 -15.01 25.31 7.61
C ASP A 69 -14.78 24.63 8.98
N LEU A 70 -13.64 23.95 9.17
CA LEU A 70 -13.28 23.34 10.44
C LEU A 70 -12.78 24.39 11.44
N ILE A 71 -13.19 24.26 12.70
CA ILE A 71 -12.83 25.20 13.77
C ILE A 71 -12.13 24.45 14.91
N GLU A 72 -10.88 24.81 15.17
CA GLU A 72 -10.12 24.29 16.31
C GLU A 72 -10.85 24.56 17.63
N GLY A 73 -10.90 23.56 18.49
CA GLY A 73 -11.67 23.56 19.73
C GLY A 73 -13.03 22.85 19.62
N ASP A 74 -13.57 22.65 18.42
CA ASP A 74 -14.81 21.89 18.23
C ASP A 74 -14.62 20.42 18.63
N VAL A 75 -15.65 19.84 19.24
CA VAL A 75 -15.62 18.45 19.72
C VAL A 75 -16.53 17.60 18.87
N TYR A 76 -15.96 16.65 18.13
CA TYR A 76 -16.69 15.76 17.24
C TYR A 76 -16.80 14.35 17.83
N GLN A 77 -17.93 13.70 17.61
CA GLN A 77 -18.14 12.32 18.01
C GLN A 77 -18.52 11.45 16.80
N LEU A 78 -17.88 10.30 16.66
CA LEU A 78 -18.27 9.27 15.70
C LEU A 78 -19.52 8.54 16.21
N ARG A 79 -20.60 8.53 15.41
CA ARG A 79 -21.85 7.87 15.77
C ARG A 79 -21.69 6.36 15.95
N ALA A 80 -22.48 5.77 16.85
CA ALA A 80 -22.42 4.33 17.14
C ALA A 80 -22.77 3.42 15.94
N SER A 81 -23.60 3.92 15.02
CA SER A 81 -24.01 3.21 13.80
C SER A 81 -23.05 3.43 12.62
N ALA A 82 -21.93 4.14 12.82
CA ALA A 82 -21.00 4.42 11.77
C ALA A 82 -20.38 3.12 11.26
N SER A 83 -20.35 2.96 9.94
CA SER A 83 -19.69 1.84 9.29
C SER A 83 -18.58 2.38 8.42
N SER A 84 -17.36 1.94 8.66
CA SER A 84 -16.26 2.19 7.74
C SER A 84 -16.45 1.37 6.46
N GLY A 85 -16.09 1.94 5.31
CA GLY A 85 -15.96 1.21 4.04
C GLY A 85 -14.58 1.38 3.42
N LYS A 86 -14.30 0.61 2.38
CA LYS A 86 -13.06 0.72 1.61
C LYS A 86 -13.20 1.76 0.50
N LEU A 87 -12.42 2.83 0.58
CA LEU A 87 -12.21 3.79 -0.49
C LEU A 87 -10.95 3.39 -1.26
N ARG A 88 -11.09 3.05 -2.54
CA ARG A 88 -9.94 2.72 -3.40
C ARG A 88 -9.54 3.95 -4.22
N VAL A 89 -8.26 4.30 -4.18
CA VAL A 89 -7.71 5.53 -4.77
C VAL A 89 -6.67 5.18 -5.82
N LEU A 90 -6.87 5.68 -7.05
CA LEU A 90 -5.91 5.63 -8.15
C LEU A 90 -5.15 6.95 -8.23
N ARG A 91 -3.87 6.87 -8.56
CA ARG A 91 -3.07 8.04 -8.93
C ARG A 91 -3.06 8.17 -10.45
N THR A 92 -3.53 9.31 -10.95
CA THR A 92 -3.48 9.67 -12.37
C THR A 92 -2.46 10.80 -12.59
N ALA A 93 -2.17 11.13 -13.84
CA ALA A 93 -1.31 12.26 -14.17
C ALA A 93 -1.86 13.61 -13.65
N ASN A 94 -3.17 13.67 -13.36
CA ASN A 94 -3.88 14.89 -12.98
C ASN A 94 -4.24 14.94 -11.48
N GLY A 95 -3.86 13.93 -10.69
CA GLY A 95 -4.15 13.88 -9.25
C GLY A 95 -4.58 12.50 -8.77
N LEU A 96 -5.53 12.48 -7.83
CA LEU A 96 -6.12 11.26 -7.30
C LEU A 96 -7.56 11.11 -7.78
N GLU A 97 -7.95 9.87 -8.07
CA GLU A 97 -9.30 9.52 -8.50
C GLU A 97 -9.79 8.28 -7.76
N ILE A 98 -11.10 8.15 -7.59
CA ILE A 98 -11.70 6.96 -6.96
C ILE A 98 -11.72 5.80 -7.96
N ALA A 99 -11.25 4.64 -7.54
CA ALA A 99 -11.14 3.46 -8.39
C ALA A 99 -12.51 2.77 -8.64
N PRO A 100 -12.68 2.03 -9.75
CA PRO A 100 -13.91 1.31 -10.07
C PRO A 100 -14.40 0.29 -9.02
N LYS A 101 -13.49 -0.31 -8.25
CA LYS A 101 -13.79 -1.34 -7.24
C LYS A 101 -13.93 -0.77 -5.82
N SER A 102 -14.04 0.55 -5.68
CA SER A 102 -14.25 1.20 -4.39
C SER A 102 -15.63 0.87 -3.82
N GLU A 103 -15.72 0.60 -2.51
CA GLU A 103 -17.01 0.41 -1.81
C GLU A 103 -17.71 1.73 -1.55
N LEU A 104 -16.92 2.81 -1.40
CA LEU A 104 -17.39 4.17 -1.14
C LEU A 104 -16.96 5.13 -2.25
N GLY A 105 -17.76 6.18 -2.41
CA GLY A 105 -17.56 7.24 -3.41
C GLY A 105 -17.83 6.82 -4.86
N ARG A 106 -17.76 7.77 -5.78
CA ARG A 106 -18.07 7.54 -7.20
C ARG A 106 -16.81 7.20 -8.00
N PRO A 107 -16.73 6.03 -8.65
CA PRO A 107 -15.64 5.72 -9.58
C PRO A 107 -15.35 6.82 -10.60
N GLY A 108 -14.07 7.16 -10.76
CA GLY A 108 -13.59 8.23 -11.64
C GLY A 108 -13.79 9.64 -11.11
N ALA A 109 -14.37 9.82 -9.91
CA ALA A 109 -14.44 11.13 -9.29
C ALA A 109 -13.04 11.57 -8.84
N VAL A 110 -12.73 12.85 -9.04
CA VAL A 110 -11.50 13.47 -8.53
C VAL A 110 -11.58 13.52 -7.02
N LEU A 111 -10.51 13.06 -6.38
CA LEU A 111 -10.35 13.03 -4.94
C LEU A 111 -9.24 14.01 -4.53
N HIS A 112 -9.55 14.94 -3.65
CA HIS A 112 -8.59 15.89 -3.10
C HIS A 112 -8.23 15.49 -1.67
N LEU A 113 -6.93 15.42 -1.37
CA LEU A 113 -6.44 15.30 0.01
C LEU A 113 -6.46 16.71 0.60
N ASP A 114 -7.50 17.02 1.36
CA ASP A 114 -7.81 18.37 1.79
C ASP A 114 -7.02 18.81 3.03
N CYS A 115 -6.99 17.99 4.08
CA CYS A 115 -6.16 18.24 5.26
C CYS A 115 -5.84 16.97 6.05
N CYS A 116 -4.81 17.05 6.90
CA CYS A 116 -4.68 16.20 8.07
C CYS A 116 -5.18 16.97 9.29
N ALA A 117 -6.26 16.50 9.90
CA ALA A 117 -6.80 17.08 11.12
C ALA A 117 -6.33 16.27 12.34
N THR A 118 -5.81 16.96 13.34
CA THR A 118 -5.36 16.37 14.61
C THR A 118 -6.44 16.55 15.66
N PHE A 119 -6.87 15.44 16.25
CA PHE A 119 -7.86 15.41 17.32
C PHE A 119 -7.26 14.84 18.60
N MET A 120 -7.84 15.20 19.74
CA MET A 120 -7.49 14.65 21.05
C MET A 120 -8.71 13.98 21.67
N ALA A 121 -8.56 12.71 22.02
CA ALA A 121 -9.53 11.96 22.82
C ALA A 121 -9.42 12.36 24.31
N PRO A 122 -10.43 12.05 25.15
CA PRO A 122 -10.46 12.51 26.54
C PRO A 122 -9.37 11.88 27.43
N ASP A 123 -8.81 10.75 27.00
CA ASP A 123 -7.67 10.08 27.64
C ASP A 123 -6.31 10.69 27.25
N GLY A 124 -6.31 11.75 26.44
CA GLY A 124 -5.12 12.41 25.91
C GLY A 124 -4.53 11.72 24.69
N THR A 125 -5.16 10.67 24.16
CA THR A 125 -4.72 10.03 22.92
C THR A 125 -4.91 11.00 21.76
N VAL A 126 -3.82 11.26 21.03
CA VAL A 126 -3.84 12.05 19.79
C VAL A 126 -4.22 11.15 18.63
N VAL A 127 -5.17 11.60 17.81
CA VAL A 127 -5.66 10.91 16.63
C VAL A 127 -5.56 11.84 15.43
N GLU A 128 -4.90 11.39 14.38
CA GLU A 128 -4.89 12.09 13.10
C GLU A 128 -5.87 11.46 12.13
N MET A 129 -6.60 12.31 11.42
CA MET A 129 -7.56 11.92 10.40
C MET A 129 -7.27 12.68 9.11
N LEU A 130 -7.11 11.96 8.01
CA LEU A 130 -7.05 12.54 6.69
C LEU A 130 -8.47 12.78 6.18
N LEU A 131 -8.75 14.02 5.77
CA LEU A 131 -10.00 14.38 5.14
C LEU A 131 -9.81 14.37 3.62
N LEU A 132 -10.59 13.54 2.94
CA LEU A 132 -10.56 13.36 1.50
C LEU A 132 -11.85 13.89 0.89
N VAL A 133 -11.74 14.93 0.07
CA VAL A 133 -12.86 15.61 -0.57
C VAL A 133 -13.09 15.01 -1.96
N GLU A 134 -14.23 14.35 -2.15
CA GLU A 134 -14.70 13.88 -3.44
C GLU A 134 -15.37 15.03 -4.18
N MET A 135 -14.93 15.31 -5.41
CA MET A 135 -15.49 16.37 -6.25
C MET A 135 -16.59 15.84 -7.17
N CYS A 136 -17.62 16.65 -7.42
CA CYS A 136 -18.60 16.34 -8.47
C CYS A 136 -17.92 16.29 -9.85
N THR A 137 -18.51 15.56 -10.81
CA THR A 137 -18.01 15.38 -12.19
C THR A 137 -17.86 16.68 -13.00
N GLN A 138 -18.41 17.80 -12.52
CA GLN A 138 -18.21 19.14 -13.09
C GLN A 138 -17.10 19.95 -12.38
N GLY A 139 -16.40 19.36 -11.40
CA GLY A 139 -15.16 19.85 -10.80
C GLY A 139 -15.27 21.08 -9.89
N ARG A 140 -16.48 21.52 -9.52
CA ARG A 140 -16.67 22.80 -8.81
C ARG A 140 -17.37 22.72 -7.46
N THR A 141 -17.84 21.54 -7.06
CA THR A 141 -18.57 21.35 -5.80
C THR A 141 -18.14 20.05 -5.13
N ILE A 142 -18.16 20.06 -3.79
CA ILE A 142 -17.95 18.88 -2.95
C ILE A 142 -19.15 17.95 -3.14
N ALA A 143 -18.87 16.71 -3.56
CA ALA A 143 -19.85 15.64 -3.63
C ALA A 143 -19.97 14.91 -2.29
N ALA A 144 -18.84 14.64 -1.65
CA ALA A 144 -18.75 13.99 -0.35
C ALA A 144 -17.41 14.30 0.31
N VAL A 145 -17.35 14.15 1.64
CA VAL A 145 -16.10 14.16 2.41
C VAL A 145 -15.96 12.80 3.08
N HIS A 146 -14.82 12.16 2.88
CA HIS A 146 -14.44 10.88 3.46
C HIS A 146 -13.36 11.11 4.51
N VAL A 147 -13.46 10.43 5.64
CA VAL A 147 -12.52 10.57 6.77
C VAL A 147 -11.73 9.29 6.92
N HIS A 148 -10.42 9.33 6.69
CA HIS A 148 -9.50 8.22 6.90
C HIS A 148 -8.72 8.43 8.21
N PRO A 149 -9.12 7.81 9.33
CA PRO A 149 -8.34 7.90 10.54
C PRO A 149 -7.09 7.03 10.44
N LEU A 150 -5.94 7.58 10.84
CA LEU A 150 -4.66 6.88 10.79
C LEU A 150 -4.53 5.83 11.91
N ILE A 151 -5.33 6.00 12.97
CA ILE A 151 -5.52 5.03 14.05
C ILE A 151 -6.98 4.62 14.18
N GLU A 152 -7.25 3.53 14.89
CA GLU A 152 -8.63 3.07 15.09
C GLU A 152 -9.41 4.02 16.01
N LEU A 153 -10.63 4.38 15.60
CA LEU A 153 -11.54 5.22 16.38
C LEU A 153 -12.51 4.36 17.18
N ALA A 154 -12.71 4.72 18.43
CA ALA A 154 -13.84 4.25 19.21
C ALA A 154 -15.08 5.12 18.93
N PRO A 155 -16.25 4.53 18.64
CA PRO A 155 -17.49 5.28 18.51
C PRO A 155 -17.96 5.77 19.89
N ARG A 156 -18.75 6.86 19.91
CA ARG A 156 -19.20 7.52 21.15
C ARG A 156 -18.09 8.03 22.06
N VAL A 157 -16.94 8.34 21.47
CA VAL A 157 -15.83 9.05 22.12
C VAL A 157 -15.76 10.45 21.54
N ASP A 158 -15.54 11.42 22.43
CA ASP A 158 -15.46 12.84 22.11
C ASP A 158 -14.03 13.18 21.66
N TYR A 159 -13.88 13.62 20.43
CA TYR A 159 -12.60 13.98 19.81
C TYR A 159 -12.55 15.50 19.61
N ALA A 160 -11.77 16.19 20.44
CA ALA A 160 -11.58 17.63 20.31
C ALA A 160 -10.60 17.93 19.16
N LEU A 161 -11.00 18.77 18.20
CA LEU A 161 -10.15 19.20 17.10
C LEU A 161 -9.08 20.16 17.62
N VAL A 162 -7.81 19.80 17.46
CA VAL A 162 -6.65 20.53 17.98
C VAL A 162 -5.96 21.34 16.88
N ALA A 163 -5.85 20.78 15.68
CA ALA A 163 -5.17 21.42 14.57
C ALA A 163 -5.72 20.92 13.23
N VAL A 164 -5.70 21.80 12.22
CA VAL A 164 -6.01 21.48 10.82
C VAL A 164 -4.83 21.88 9.96
N ASP A 165 -4.19 20.91 9.31
CA ASP A 165 -3.00 21.15 8.47
C ASP A 165 -3.23 20.63 7.04
N PRO A 166 -3.60 21.53 6.10
CA PRO A 166 -3.74 21.20 4.67
C PRO A 166 -2.44 20.73 4.02
N ASP A 167 -1.30 21.29 4.43
CA ASP A 167 0.00 21.04 3.79
C ASP A 167 0.54 19.64 4.13
N SER A 168 0.16 19.10 5.29
CA SER A 168 0.59 17.77 5.74
C SER A 168 -0.20 16.60 5.13
N ALA A 169 -1.38 16.83 4.53
CA ALA A 169 -2.28 15.76 4.10
C ALA A 169 -1.62 14.78 3.11
N MET A 170 -0.92 15.34 2.11
CA MET A 170 -0.18 14.57 1.11
C MET A 170 0.98 13.78 1.74
N VAL A 171 1.67 14.38 2.71
CA VAL A 171 2.78 13.76 3.43
C VAL A 171 2.25 12.55 4.20
N ARG A 172 1.30 12.76 5.12
CA ARG A 172 0.72 11.70 5.98
C ARG A 172 0.08 10.58 5.16
N PHE A 173 -0.59 10.92 4.06
CA PHE A 173 -1.13 9.93 3.12
C PHE A 173 -0.05 9.03 2.52
N ALA A 174 1.05 9.62 2.05
CA ALA A 174 2.20 8.88 1.55
C ALA A 174 2.83 8.06 2.70
N GLU A 175 2.99 8.63 3.89
CA GLU A 175 3.61 7.97 5.02
C GLU A 175 2.89 6.70 5.49
N ALA A 176 1.55 6.70 5.53
CA ALA A 176 0.74 5.53 5.85
C ALA A 176 0.93 4.38 4.84
N SER A 177 1.47 4.71 3.67
CA SER A 177 1.63 3.79 2.54
C SER A 177 3.07 3.31 2.37
N CYS A 178 4.06 3.96 3.00
CA CYS A 178 5.44 3.63 2.73
C CYS A 178 5.92 2.34 3.41
N VAL A 179 6.83 1.68 2.70
CA VAL A 179 7.52 0.48 3.16
C VAL A 179 8.63 0.90 4.10
N SER A 180 8.67 0.31 5.29
CA SER A 180 9.65 0.67 6.31
C SER A 180 10.02 -0.55 7.16
N PHE A 181 11.26 -0.55 7.62
CA PHE A 181 11.83 -1.52 8.57
C PHE A 181 11.74 -0.95 9.98
N VAL A 182 11.57 -1.81 10.98
CA VAL A 182 11.74 -1.40 12.38
C VAL A 182 13.21 -1.47 12.78
N GLY A 183 13.68 -0.57 13.65
CA GLY A 183 15.10 -0.32 13.92
C GLY A 183 16.00 -1.54 14.19
N ASP A 184 15.48 -2.58 14.84
CA ASP A 184 16.27 -3.79 15.16
C ASP A 184 16.28 -4.84 14.03
N THR A 185 15.50 -4.65 12.97
CA THR A 185 15.47 -5.54 11.81
C THR A 185 16.84 -5.54 11.12
N ARG A 186 17.46 -6.72 10.99
CA ARG A 186 18.80 -6.87 10.43
C ARG A 186 18.78 -7.04 8.92
N ILE A 187 19.67 -6.32 8.26
CA ILE A 187 19.87 -6.31 6.82
C ILE A 187 21.15 -7.07 6.47
N THR A 188 21.10 -7.84 5.39
CA THR A 188 22.23 -8.63 4.90
C THR A 188 23.20 -7.76 4.11
N MET A 189 24.40 -7.58 4.66
CA MET A 189 25.46 -6.80 4.04
C MET A 189 26.20 -7.60 2.96
N ALA A 190 27.00 -6.92 2.14
CA ALA A 190 27.83 -7.52 1.10
C ALA A 190 28.79 -8.61 1.61
N SER A 191 29.20 -8.51 2.88
CA SER A 191 30.06 -9.50 3.55
C SER A 191 29.30 -10.75 4.03
N GLY A 192 27.96 -10.76 3.92
CA GLY A 192 27.08 -11.75 4.55
C GLY A 192 26.76 -11.45 6.02
N ALA A 193 27.40 -10.43 6.61
CA ALA A 193 27.06 -9.99 7.97
C ALA A 193 25.62 -9.44 8.03
N GLN A 194 24.97 -9.62 9.17
CA GLN A 194 23.64 -9.07 9.46
C GLN A 194 23.80 -7.82 10.34
N VAL A 195 23.36 -6.67 9.87
CA VAL A 195 23.47 -5.37 10.56
C VAL A 195 22.08 -4.78 10.77
N ALA A 196 21.76 -4.33 11.98
CA ALA A 196 20.48 -3.69 12.26
C ALA A 196 20.29 -2.45 11.38
N VAL A 197 19.07 -2.23 10.87
CA VAL A 197 18.79 -1.11 9.95
C VAL A 197 19.09 0.25 10.58
N LYS A 198 18.90 0.39 11.90
CA LYS A 198 19.23 1.63 12.63
C LYS A 198 20.73 1.97 12.64
N ASP A 199 21.60 0.99 12.45
CA ASP A 199 23.06 1.14 12.47
C ASP A 199 23.66 1.30 11.06
N LEU A 200 22.83 1.14 10.03
CA LEU A 200 23.21 1.26 8.63
C LEU A 200 23.53 2.71 8.25
N LYS A 201 24.48 2.90 7.34
CA LYS A 201 24.91 4.22 6.87
C LYS A 201 24.81 4.34 5.36
N VAL A 202 24.61 5.57 4.88
CA VAL A 202 24.69 5.88 3.45
C VAL A 202 26.08 5.50 2.94
N GLY A 203 26.13 4.78 1.81
CA GLY A 203 27.34 4.22 1.22
C GLY A 203 27.64 2.78 1.65
N ASP A 204 27.00 2.26 2.69
CA ASP A 204 27.13 0.85 3.07
C ASP A 204 26.66 -0.06 1.94
N ARG A 205 27.36 -1.18 1.79
CA ARG A 205 27.12 -2.14 0.70
C ARG A 205 26.21 -3.26 1.17
N VAL A 206 25.00 -3.30 0.62
CA VAL A 206 23.95 -4.27 0.93
C VAL A 206 23.85 -5.30 -0.19
N LEU A 207 23.59 -6.55 0.19
CA LEU A 207 23.32 -7.62 -0.77
C LEU A 207 21.90 -7.45 -1.33
N THR A 208 21.79 -7.24 -2.64
CA THR A 208 20.50 -7.23 -3.34
C THR A 208 20.34 -8.52 -4.15
N ARG A 209 19.08 -8.85 -4.45
CA ARG A 209 18.71 -10.05 -5.19
C ARG A 209 19.13 -9.99 -6.67
N ASP A 210 18.84 -8.88 -7.32
CA ASP A 210 18.85 -8.82 -8.80
C ASP A 210 20.13 -8.18 -9.35
N HIS A 211 20.67 -7.18 -8.65
CA HIS A 211 21.80 -6.39 -9.12
C HIS A 211 23.07 -6.60 -8.28
N GLY A 212 23.13 -7.68 -7.51
CA GLY A 212 24.27 -8.00 -6.66
C GLY A 212 24.43 -6.99 -5.52
N VAL A 213 25.67 -6.62 -5.20
CA VAL A 213 25.93 -5.72 -4.08
C VAL A 213 25.74 -4.26 -4.50
N GLN A 214 24.84 -3.55 -3.83
CA GLN A 214 24.54 -2.14 -4.11
C GLN A 214 24.81 -1.24 -2.90
N PRO A 215 25.30 0.01 -3.12
CA PRO A 215 25.48 0.98 -2.06
C PRO A 215 24.15 1.64 -1.69
N VAL A 216 23.89 1.75 -0.40
CA VAL A 216 22.75 2.53 0.10
C VAL A 216 22.95 4.00 -0.27
N ARG A 217 21.91 4.61 -0.85
CA ARG A 217 21.95 6.01 -1.30
C ARG A 217 21.28 6.96 -0.34
N TRP A 218 20.30 6.46 0.39
CA TRP A 218 19.55 7.26 1.34
C TRP A 218 18.95 6.38 2.41
N ILE A 219 18.89 6.93 3.62
CA ILE A 219 18.20 6.35 4.76
C ILE A 219 17.30 7.43 5.36
N GLY A 220 16.01 7.16 5.39
CA GLY A 220 15.03 7.95 6.14
C GLY A 220 14.72 7.27 7.46
N SER A 221 14.39 8.05 8.48
CA SER A 221 13.88 7.50 9.73
C SER A 221 12.80 8.39 10.32
N ARG A 222 11.80 7.79 10.94
CA ARG A 222 10.79 8.50 11.74
C ARG A 222 10.34 7.65 12.91
N THR A 223 9.92 8.31 13.97
CA THR A 223 9.29 7.66 15.12
C THR A 223 7.79 7.86 15.02
N GLU A 224 7.04 6.76 15.04
CA GLU A 224 5.59 6.78 14.94
C GLU A 224 4.95 6.02 16.10
N ARG A 225 3.72 6.41 16.45
CA ARG A 225 2.94 5.61 17.40
C ARG A 225 2.52 4.31 16.72
N ALA A 226 2.78 3.18 17.37
CA ALA A 226 2.39 1.87 16.85
C ALA A 226 0.88 1.64 17.02
N ALA A 227 0.08 2.23 16.13
CA ALA A 227 -1.37 2.12 16.15
C ALA A 227 -1.94 2.17 14.72
N GLY A 228 -3.06 1.48 14.50
CA GLY A 228 -3.78 1.47 13.23
C GLY A 228 -2.90 1.19 12.01
N ALA A 229 -2.82 2.15 11.09
CA ALA A 229 -2.04 2.05 9.85
C ALA A 229 -0.52 2.01 10.07
N PHE A 230 -0.05 2.47 11.22
CA PHE A 230 1.37 2.52 11.60
C PHE A 230 1.78 1.42 12.58
N ALA A 231 0.88 0.51 12.97
CA ALA A 231 1.22 -0.62 13.84
C ALA A 231 2.04 -1.68 13.06
N PRO A 232 3.29 -1.99 13.46
CA PRO A 232 4.13 -2.93 12.72
C PRO A 232 3.54 -4.33 12.60
N ILE A 233 3.93 -5.03 11.55
CA ILE A 233 3.71 -6.46 11.38
C ILE A 233 4.98 -7.19 11.77
N ARG A 234 4.85 -8.11 12.73
CA ARG A 234 5.91 -9.01 13.17
C ARG A 234 5.66 -10.39 12.57
N ILE A 235 6.63 -10.88 11.81
CA ILE A 235 6.71 -12.25 11.31
C ILE A 235 7.73 -12.98 12.17
N ALA A 236 7.26 -13.93 13.00
CA ALA A 236 8.11 -14.63 13.96
C ALA A 236 9.22 -15.44 13.28
N ALA A 237 10.35 -15.61 13.95
CA ALA A 237 11.45 -16.48 13.52
C ALA A 237 10.94 -17.87 13.10
N GLY A 238 11.49 -18.40 12.01
CA GLY A 238 11.13 -19.70 11.44
C GLY A 238 9.82 -19.74 10.63
N THR A 239 9.01 -18.67 10.64
CA THR A 239 7.73 -18.64 9.91
C THR A 239 7.93 -18.75 8.40
N LEU A 240 8.91 -18.02 7.86
CA LEU A 240 9.28 -18.02 6.45
C LEU A 240 10.73 -18.48 6.25
N ASN A 241 11.21 -19.37 7.14
CA ASN A 241 12.62 -19.79 7.24
C ASN A 241 13.60 -18.64 7.55
N ASN A 242 13.11 -17.59 8.20
CA ASN A 242 13.90 -16.51 8.78
C ASN A 242 14.56 -16.91 10.10
N ASP A 243 15.77 -16.42 10.35
CA ASP A 243 16.53 -16.72 11.57
C ASP A 243 16.07 -15.89 12.78
N GLY A 244 15.59 -14.66 12.55
CA GLY A 244 15.07 -13.76 13.57
C GLY A 244 13.68 -13.23 13.21
N ASP A 245 13.02 -12.57 14.16
CA ASP A 245 11.73 -11.92 13.91
C ASP A 245 11.90 -10.78 12.89
N LEU A 246 11.18 -10.84 11.77
CA LEU A 246 11.11 -9.75 10.81
C LEU A 246 10.00 -8.79 11.23
N VAL A 247 10.35 -7.52 11.50
CA VAL A 247 9.37 -6.49 11.88
C VAL A 247 9.41 -5.33 10.88
N VAL A 248 8.26 -5.10 10.23
CA VAL A 248 8.11 -4.16 9.10
C VAL A 248 6.77 -3.43 9.14
N SER A 249 6.63 -2.35 8.36
CA SER A 249 5.34 -1.66 8.18
C SER A 249 4.30 -2.55 7.48
N PRO A 250 2.99 -2.31 7.67
CA PRO A 250 1.92 -3.16 7.11
C PRO A 250 1.95 -3.35 5.59
N ASN A 251 2.35 -2.32 4.86
CA ASN A 251 2.37 -2.30 3.40
C ASN A 251 3.69 -2.81 2.79
N HIS A 252 4.65 -3.24 3.60
CA HIS A 252 5.94 -3.74 3.12
C HIS A 252 5.76 -5.05 2.35
N CYS A 253 6.19 -5.12 1.08
CA CYS A 253 6.09 -6.36 0.31
C CYS A 253 7.28 -7.30 0.50
N LEU A 254 6.95 -8.56 0.75
CA LEU A 254 7.86 -9.68 0.74
C LEU A 254 7.90 -10.25 -0.68
N PHE A 255 9.11 -10.47 -1.20
CA PHE A 255 9.30 -11.14 -2.47
C PHE A 255 9.31 -12.66 -2.28
N VAL A 256 8.49 -13.35 -3.05
CA VAL A 256 8.42 -14.81 -3.03
C VAL A 256 8.61 -15.35 -4.43
N TYR A 257 9.57 -16.27 -4.55
CA TYR A 257 9.72 -17.12 -5.72
C TYR A 257 8.99 -18.44 -5.47
N GLN A 258 8.13 -18.83 -6.38
CA GLN A 258 7.39 -20.09 -6.36
C GLN A 258 7.79 -20.96 -7.55
N ARG A 259 8.32 -22.16 -7.28
CA ARG A 259 8.67 -23.15 -8.35
C ARG A 259 7.43 -23.74 -9.03
N GLN A 260 6.35 -23.85 -8.27
CA GLN A 260 5.03 -24.29 -8.72
C GLN A 260 4.05 -23.19 -8.33
N ASP A 261 3.07 -22.89 -9.19
CA ASP A 261 2.08 -21.84 -8.94
C ASP A 261 1.07 -22.24 -7.86
N ARG A 262 1.55 -22.45 -6.63
CA ARG A 262 0.76 -22.88 -5.47
C ARG A 262 -0.16 -21.79 -4.97
N LEU A 263 0.15 -20.55 -5.32
CA LEU A 263 -0.59 -19.36 -4.91
C LEU A 263 -1.60 -18.94 -5.99
N GLY A 264 -1.63 -19.63 -7.15
CA GLY A 264 -2.56 -19.36 -8.24
C GLY A 264 -2.34 -18.00 -8.92
N ALA A 265 -1.15 -17.43 -8.78
CA ALA A 265 -0.79 -16.11 -9.31
C ALA A 265 -0.42 -16.13 -10.81
N GLY A 266 -0.36 -17.33 -11.42
CA GLY A 266 -0.01 -17.56 -12.83
C GLY A 266 1.44 -17.26 -13.17
N ARG A 267 2.32 -17.09 -12.18
CA ARG A 267 3.70 -16.60 -12.36
C ARG A 267 4.63 -17.11 -11.27
N ALA A 268 5.94 -17.18 -11.56
CA ALA A 268 6.93 -17.66 -10.61
C ALA A 268 7.34 -16.63 -9.54
N GLU A 269 7.16 -15.34 -9.80
CA GLU A 269 7.60 -14.26 -8.91
C GLU A 269 6.42 -13.43 -8.46
N ILE A 270 6.31 -13.20 -7.16
CA ILE A 270 5.23 -12.41 -6.57
C ILE A 270 5.74 -11.52 -5.44
N LEU A 271 5.00 -10.44 -5.18
CA LEU A 271 5.16 -9.56 -4.03
C LEU A 271 3.92 -9.65 -3.15
N VAL A 272 4.10 -9.87 -1.84
CA VAL A 272 2.99 -10.02 -0.89
C VAL A 272 3.19 -9.05 0.26
N LYS A 273 2.22 -8.16 0.48
CA LYS A 273 2.23 -7.23 1.62
C LYS A 273 2.21 -7.99 2.95
N ALA A 274 3.00 -7.55 3.91
CA ALA A 274 3.09 -8.17 5.23
C ALA A 274 1.73 -8.30 5.93
N GLN A 275 0.85 -7.30 5.80
CA GLN A 275 -0.49 -7.35 6.40
C GLN A 275 -1.40 -8.46 5.84
N TYR A 276 -1.17 -8.93 4.61
CA TYR A 276 -1.95 -10.04 4.04
C TYR A 276 -1.57 -11.41 4.64
N LEU A 277 -0.49 -11.45 5.43
CA LEU A 277 -0.03 -12.66 6.11
C LEU A 277 -0.53 -12.77 7.55
N LEU A 278 -1.29 -11.79 8.05
CA LEU A 278 -1.81 -11.77 9.42
C LEU A 278 -2.65 -13.02 9.73
N ASN A 279 -2.21 -13.76 10.75
CA ASN A 279 -2.89 -14.95 11.25
C ASN A 279 -3.01 -15.00 12.78
N ASP A 280 -2.57 -13.94 13.46
CA ASP A 280 -2.60 -13.77 14.92
C ASP A 280 -1.83 -14.84 15.73
N GLU A 281 -1.01 -15.66 15.06
CA GLU A 281 -0.18 -16.69 15.68
C GLU A 281 1.30 -16.46 15.39
N THR A 282 1.71 -16.67 14.14
CA THR A 282 3.10 -16.54 13.68
C THR A 282 3.37 -15.21 12.98
N VAL A 283 2.31 -14.58 12.47
CA VAL A 283 2.34 -13.24 11.90
C VAL A 283 1.30 -12.38 12.62
N THR A 284 1.80 -11.40 13.36
CA THR A 284 1.02 -10.62 14.34
C THR A 284 1.20 -9.13 14.13
N ARG A 285 0.17 -8.34 14.44
CA ARG A 285 0.28 -6.89 14.50
C ARG A 285 0.72 -6.47 15.90
N THR A 286 1.77 -5.64 15.98
CA THR A 286 2.30 -5.14 17.26
C THR A 286 1.77 -3.73 17.47
N SER A 287 0.91 -3.55 18.47
CA SER A 287 0.33 -2.23 18.81
C SER A 287 0.82 -1.76 20.18
N GLY A 288 0.88 -0.45 20.35
CA GLY A 288 1.29 0.21 21.60
C GLY A 288 2.73 0.72 21.58
N GLY A 289 2.96 1.82 22.31
CA GLY A 289 4.26 2.50 22.34
C GLY A 289 4.58 3.25 21.05
N PHE A 290 5.88 3.52 20.86
CA PHE A 290 6.44 4.17 19.69
C PHE A 290 7.41 3.23 18.99
N VAL A 291 7.50 3.36 17.67
CA VAL A 291 8.36 2.54 16.82
C VAL A 291 9.16 3.44 15.89
N ASP A 292 10.46 3.16 15.84
CA ASP A 292 11.37 3.80 14.89
C ASP A 292 11.36 3.04 13.57
N TYR A 293 10.77 3.68 12.57
CA TYR A 293 10.73 3.21 11.20
C TYR A 293 11.90 3.76 10.41
N TYR A 294 12.52 2.90 9.60
CA TYR A 294 13.63 3.22 8.72
C TYR A 294 13.28 2.85 7.28
N GLN A 295 13.57 3.74 6.35
CA GLN A 295 13.46 3.49 4.91
C GLN A 295 14.84 3.49 4.29
N ILE A 296 15.08 2.59 3.34
CA ILE A 296 16.33 2.49 2.61
C ILE A 296 16.02 2.67 1.12
N SER A 297 16.79 3.51 0.43
CA SER A 297 16.73 3.64 -1.02
C SER A 297 18.11 3.44 -1.67
N PHE A 298 18.09 2.90 -2.88
CA PHE A 298 19.27 2.63 -3.71
C PHE A 298 19.23 3.46 -5.00
N ASP A 299 20.15 3.21 -5.94
CA ASP A 299 20.14 3.87 -7.24
C ASP A 299 18.96 3.43 -8.12
N GLN A 300 18.61 2.16 -8.02
CA GLN A 300 17.41 1.57 -8.60
C GLN A 300 16.58 1.00 -7.45
N HIS A 301 15.34 0.61 -7.74
CA HIS A 301 14.58 -0.15 -6.76
C HIS A 301 15.24 -1.51 -6.57
N GLU A 302 15.47 -1.91 -5.32
CA GLU A 302 16.16 -3.16 -4.99
C GLU A 302 15.30 -4.05 -4.12
N ILE A 303 15.50 -5.36 -4.26
CA ILE A 303 15.03 -6.36 -3.31
C ILE A 303 16.24 -6.78 -2.48
N ILE A 304 16.16 -6.63 -1.16
CA ILE A 304 17.24 -6.92 -0.22
C ILE A 304 16.83 -8.06 0.71
N TYR A 305 17.78 -8.55 1.50
CA TYR A 305 17.51 -9.60 2.48
C TYR A 305 17.48 -9.01 3.90
N ALA A 306 16.28 -8.99 4.50
CA ALA A 306 16.05 -8.58 5.88
C ALA A 306 15.66 -9.81 6.71
N GLU A 307 16.41 -10.10 7.78
CA GLU A 307 16.26 -11.34 8.57
C GLU A 307 16.26 -12.62 7.70
N GLY A 308 17.00 -12.58 6.58
CA GLY A 308 17.06 -13.66 5.58
C GLY A 308 15.89 -13.70 4.59
N ILE A 309 14.88 -12.85 4.74
CA ILE A 309 13.72 -12.78 3.83
C ILE A 309 13.97 -11.73 2.76
N ALA A 310 13.70 -12.09 1.50
CA ALA A 310 13.71 -11.15 0.39
C ALA A 310 12.54 -10.17 0.49
N VAL A 311 12.85 -8.88 0.60
CA VAL A 311 11.87 -7.79 0.80
C VAL A 311 12.21 -6.62 -0.09
N GLU A 312 11.19 -5.88 -0.51
CA GLU A 312 11.39 -4.69 -1.32
C GLU A 312 12.01 -3.54 -0.52
N THR A 313 12.64 -2.61 -1.21
CA THR A 313 13.13 -1.36 -0.61
C THR A 313 12.18 -0.23 -0.96
N LEU A 314 12.42 0.95 -0.43
CA LEU A 314 11.57 2.07 -0.78
C LEU A 314 11.70 2.37 -2.29
N LEU A 315 10.59 2.27 -3.02
CA LEU A 315 10.46 2.82 -4.35
C LEU A 315 10.21 4.32 -4.24
N ALA A 316 11.26 5.12 -4.45
CA ALA A 316 11.16 6.57 -4.50
C ALA A 316 10.50 7.03 -5.82
N ASP A 317 9.18 6.88 -5.92
CA ASP A 317 8.38 7.41 -7.01
C ASP A 317 7.70 8.74 -6.62
N ASP A 318 7.06 9.40 -7.58
CA ASP A 318 6.39 10.69 -7.35
C ASP A 318 5.29 10.64 -6.28
N SER A 319 4.69 9.47 -6.04
CA SER A 319 3.69 9.29 -5.00
C SER A 319 4.28 9.30 -3.59
N MET A 320 5.55 8.94 -3.46
CA MET A 320 6.25 8.88 -2.19
C MET A 320 7.02 10.16 -1.87
N ARG A 321 7.36 10.98 -2.88
CA ARG A 321 8.11 12.26 -2.71
C ARG A 321 7.66 13.10 -1.51
N PRO A 322 6.35 13.28 -1.24
CA PRO A 322 5.93 14.07 -0.08
C PRO A 322 6.35 13.48 1.27
N ALA A 323 6.44 12.15 1.40
CA ALA A 323 6.83 11.46 2.63
C ALA A 323 8.36 11.44 2.88
N LEU A 324 9.17 11.99 1.97
CA LEU A 324 10.62 11.91 2.04
C LEU A 324 11.15 13.16 2.73
N VAL A 325 11.65 13.00 3.96
CA VAL A 325 12.21 14.06 4.81
C VAL A 325 13.45 14.75 4.20
N ALA A 326 14.02 14.19 3.12
CA ALA A 326 15.06 14.82 2.32
C ALA A 326 14.84 14.55 0.82
N GLU A 327 15.21 15.51 -0.03
CA GLU A 327 15.10 15.40 -1.49
C GLU A 327 15.86 14.18 -2.02
N LEU A 328 15.13 13.14 -2.41
CA LEU A 328 15.64 12.09 -3.27
C LEU A 328 15.70 12.63 -4.72
N PRO A 329 16.80 12.38 -5.46
CA PRO A 329 16.83 12.69 -6.88
C PRO A 329 15.70 11.96 -7.59
N SER A 330 14.93 12.69 -8.42
CA SER A 330 13.81 12.12 -9.18
C SER A 330 14.32 11.00 -10.08
N ARG A 331 13.70 9.82 -9.96
CA ARG A 331 14.05 8.65 -10.77
C ARG A 331 12.77 7.98 -11.27
N PRO A 332 12.73 7.54 -12.54
CA PRO A 332 11.57 6.84 -13.05
C PRO A 332 11.35 5.57 -12.24
N ALA A 333 10.13 5.40 -11.74
CA ALA A 333 9.71 4.20 -11.03
C ALA A 333 9.89 2.97 -11.94
N ASP A 334 10.50 1.91 -11.43
CA ASP A 334 10.48 0.62 -12.13
C ASP A 334 9.10 -0.01 -11.99
N MET A 335 8.19 0.39 -12.87
CA MET A 335 6.79 -0.04 -12.90
C MET A 335 6.62 -1.55 -13.14
N ALA A 336 7.67 -2.25 -13.60
CA ALA A 336 7.61 -3.68 -13.88
C ALA A 336 7.30 -4.51 -12.61
N ARG A 337 7.82 -4.10 -11.45
CA ARG A 337 7.67 -4.86 -10.20
C ARG A 337 6.31 -4.68 -9.53
N ARG A 338 5.62 -3.55 -9.70
CA ARG A 338 4.24 -3.36 -9.19
C ARG A 338 3.27 -4.38 -9.79
N GLY A 339 3.55 -4.84 -11.01
CA GLY A 339 2.76 -5.88 -11.64
C GLY A 339 2.78 -7.23 -10.90
N LEU A 340 3.77 -7.49 -10.04
CA LEU A 340 3.97 -8.73 -9.29
C LEU A 340 3.20 -8.76 -7.95
N GLU A 341 2.64 -7.63 -7.52
CA GLU A 341 1.91 -7.56 -6.25
C GLU A 341 0.64 -8.40 -6.29
N VAL A 342 0.44 -9.23 -5.27
CA VAL A 342 -0.77 -10.01 -5.07
C VAL A 342 -1.88 -9.10 -4.55
N ALA A 343 -3.04 -9.14 -5.21
CA ALA A 343 -4.21 -8.38 -4.79
C ALA A 343 -4.70 -8.79 -3.38
N GLU A 344 -5.26 -7.83 -2.66
CA GLU A 344 -5.91 -8.09 -1.37
C GLU A 344 -6.99 -9.18 -1.51
N GLY A 345 -7.00 -10.16 -0.60
CA GLY A 345 -7.99 -11.25 -0.60
C GLY A 345 -7.70 -12.39 -1.58
N ALA A 346 -6.65 -12.30 -2.40
CA ALA A 346 -6.22 -13.41 -3.24
C ALA A 346 -5.59 -14.57 -2.44
N LEU A 347 -5.19 -14.32 -1.19
CA LEU A 347 -4.65 -15.32 -0.27
C LEU A 347 -5.50 -15.37 1.01
N ASP A 348 -5.84 -16.58 1.48
CA ASP A 348 -6.38 -16.76 2.84
C ASP A 348 -5.23 -16.56 3.84
N SER A 349 -5.28 -15.45 4.58
CA SER A 349 -4.19 -15.03 5.47
C SER A 349 -3.84 -16.08 6.53
N ARG A 350 -4.81 -16.90 6.95
CA ARG A 350 -4.60 -18.02 7.90
C ARG A 350 -3.61 -19.05 7.39
N HIS A 351 -3.55 -19.25 6.08
CA HIS A 351 -2.71 -20.25 5.43
C HIS A 351 -1.58 -19.63 4.59
N ALA A 352 -1.61 -18.32 4.36
CA ALA A 352 -0.71 -17.62 3.46
C ALA A 352 0.77 -17.85 3.83
N ALA A 353 1.15 -17.66 5.10
CA ALA A 353 2.53 -17.87 5.53
C ALA A 353 3.03 -19.30 5.26
N THR A 354 2.19 -20.31 5.53
CA THR A 354 2.49 -21.72 5.25
C THR A 354 2.65 -21.97 3.75
N LEU A 355 1.76 -21.42 2.92
CA LEU A 355 1.84 -21.55 1.47
C LEU A 355 3.10 -20.90 0.91
N LEU A 356 3.47 -19.70 1.37
CA LEU A 356 4.69 -19.02 0.96
C LEU A 356 5.93 -19.86 1.32
N ARG A 357 6.01 -20.35 2.56
CA ARG A 357 7.12 -21.21 3.00
C ARG A 357 7.25 -22.46 2.13
N GLN A 358 6.13 -23.11 1.82
CA GLN A 358 6.11 -24.30 0.97
C GLN A 358 6.48 -24.00 -0.49
N ALA A 359 6.09 -22.84 -1.01
CA ALA A 359 6.38 -22.40 -2.37
C ALA A 359 7.86 -22.12 -2.61
N SER A 360 8.59 -21.68 -1.58
CA SER A 360 10.03 -21.37 -1.66
C SER A 360 10.96 -22.57 -1.47
N VAL A 361 10.48 -23.68 -0.90
CA VAL A 361 11.29 -24.88 -0.62
C VAL A 361 11.20 -25.95 -1.72
N GLY A 362 10.10 -25.94 -2.48
CA GLY A 362 9.84 -26.90 -3.56
C GLY A 362 10.72 -26.70 -4.77
#